data_AF-A0A8D5U840-F1
#
_entry.id   AF-A0A8D5U840-F1
#
_cell.length_a   1.000
_cell.length_b   1.000
_cell.length_c   1.000
_cell.angle_alpha   90.00
_cell.angle_beta   90.00
_cell.angle_gamma   90.00
#
_symmetry.space_group_name_H-M   'P 1'
#
loop_
_entity.id
_entity.type
_entity.pdbx_description
1 polymer ?
#
loop_
_entity_poly.entity_id
_entity_poly.type
_entity_poly.pdbx_seq_one_letter_code
_entity_poly.pdbx_strand_id
1 'polypeptide(L)'
;MIKTYLKRGNIISLVASLIILAGLVLLDLKGISYALSPQFLAIMWVVWFLAIPSFMSYHKSDLERPKLMDYFAIPAIIITFFGLILASLGDFLGIEIILLGYTLEPVAGISIYLTTKKFSYVNSSLFFWGAVVFTAGLPLYLVNLGIVSIAGDIVKMVGIVGLLMNSRLMAEAK
;
A
#
# COMPACT_ATOMS: atom_id res chain seq x y z
N MET A 1 0.80 5.44 23.53
CA MET A 1 1.23 6.38 22.46
C MET A 1 1.86 5.69 21.25
N ILE A 2 2.94 4.91 21.39
CA ILE A 2 3.66 4.29 20.26
C ILE A 2 2.83 3.25 19.48
N LYS A 3 2.14 2.34 20.18
CA LYS A 3 1.21 1.37 19.56
C LYS A 3 0.01 2.06 18.90
N THR A 4 -0.39 3.23 19.40
CA THR A 4 -1.48 4.04 18.88
C THR A 4 -1.16 4.52 17.45
N TYR A 5 0.08 4.91 17.17
CA TYR A 5 0.53 5.30 15.83
C TYR A 5 0.59 4.11 14.86
N LEU A 6 1.09 2.95 15.31
CA LEU A 6 1.09 1.73 14.49
C LEU A 6 -0.34 1.31 14.10
N LYS A 7 -1.27 1.34 15.06
CA LYS A 7 -2.69 1.07 14.83
C LYS A 7 -3.28 2.06 13.83
N ARG A 8 -3.00 3.36 13.98
CA ARG A 8 -3.47 4.41 13.08
C ARG A 8 -2.95 4.21 11.65
N GLY A 9 -1.66 3.90 11.49
CA GLY A 9 -1.06 3.58 10.19
C GLY A 9 -1.75 2.38 9.52
N ASN A 10 -2.01 1.32 10.28
CA ASN A 10 -2.74 0.15 9.78
C ASN A 10 -4.18 0.47 9.37
N ILE A 11 -4.90 1.33 10.12
CA ILE A 11 -6.25 1.76 9.75
C ILE A 11 -6.22 2.55 8.43
N ILE A 12 -5.31 3.51 8.30
CA ILE A 12 -5.19 4.31 7.07
C ILE A 12 -4.84 3.39 5.89
N SER A 13 -3.93 2.44 6.10
CA SER A 13 -3.54 1.47 5.08
C SER A 13 -4.68 0.53 4.67
N LEU A 14 -5.57 0.15 5.61
CA LEU A 14 -6.78 -0.61 5.28
C LEU A 14 -7.73 0.21 4.41
N VAL A 15 -7.97 1.47 4.76
CA VAL A 15 -8.82 2.37 3.97
C VAL A 15 -8.24 2.57 2.57
N ALA A 16 -6.92 2.81 2.48
CA ALA A 16 -6.24 2.91 1.19
C ALA A 16 -6.38 1.62 0.38
N SER A 17 -6.23 0.45 1.00
CA SER A 17 -6.36 -0.85 0.32
C SER A 17 -7.79 -1.07 -0.23
N LEU A 18 -8.84 -0.69 0.52
CA LEU A 18 -10.21 -0.76 0.01
C LEU A 18 -10.44 0.10 -1.25
N ILE A 19 -9.84 1.29 -1.26
CA ILE A 19 -9.90 2.22 -2.41
C ILE A 19 -9.07 1.67 -3.59
N ILE A 20 -7.88 1.13 -3.31
CA ILE A 20 -7.02 0.46 -4.30
C ILE A 20 -7.78 -0.72 -4.91
N LEU A 21 -8.39 -1.60 -4.12
CA LEU A 21 -9.18 -2.73 -4.61
C LEU A 21 -10.25 -2.29 -5.60
N ALA A 22 -11.00 -1.24 -5.27
CA ALA A 22 -12.02 -0.69 -6.17
C ALA A 22 -11.39 -0.19 -7.49
N GLY A 23 -10.26 0.51 -7.43
CA GLY A 23 -9.50 0.93 -8.60
C GLY A 23 -9.00 -0.25 -9.45
N LEU A 24 -8.43 -1.26 -8.82
CA LEU A 24 -7.90 -2.47 -9.47
C LEU A 24 -8.99 -3.27 -10.19
N VAL A 25 -10.15 -3.47 -9.55
CA VAL A 25 -11.29 -4.16 -10.18
C VAL A 25 -11.80 -3.38 -11.38
N LEU A 26 -11.94 -2.05 -11.26
CA LEU A 26 -12.35 -1.23 -12.41
C LEU A 26 -11.34 -1.28 -13.55
N LEU A 27 -10.04 -1.29 -13.24
CA LEU A 27 -8.97 -1.42 -14.23
C LEU A 27 -8.99 -2.79 -14.91
N ASP A 28 -9.28 -3.86 -14.19
CA ASP A 28 -9.36 -5.22 -14.73
C ASP A 28 -10.55 -5.38 -15.67
N LEU A 29 -11.70 -4.80 -15.30
CA LEU A 29 -12.92 -4.84 -16.11
C LEU A 29 -12.86 -3.96 -17.37
N LYS A 30 -12.16 -2.80 -17.30
CA LYS A 30 -12.13 -1.81 -18.39
C LYS A 30 -10.84 -1.85 -19.22
N GLY A 31 -9.86 -2.65 -18.81
CA GLY A 31 -8.56 -2.79 -19.47
C GLY A 31 -7.58 -1.66 -19.14
N ILE A 32 -6.32 -1.86 -19.53
CA ILE A 32 -5.20 -0.97 -19.15
C ILE A 32 -5.34 0.48 -19.62
N SER A 33 -6.06 0.74 -20.71
CA SER A 33 -6.33 2.10 -21.19
C SER A 33 -7.14 2.93 -20.19
N TYR A 34 -7.89 2.27 -19.30
CA TYR A 34 -8.62 2.93 -18.22
C TYR A 34 -7.69 3.58 -17.18
N ALA A 35 -6.41 3.19 -17.11
CA ALA A 35 -5.44 3.76 -16.18
C ALA A 35 -5.24 5.27 -16.36
N LEU A 36 -5.48 5.81 -17.56
CA LEU A 36 -5.41 7.24 -17.85
C LEU A 36 -6.79 7.94 -17.76
N SER A 37 -7.85 7.23 -17.38
CA SER A 37 -9.17 7.84 -17.25
C SER A 37 -9.21 8.81 -16.06
N PRO A 38 -9.96 9.93 -16.16
CA PRO A 38 -10.12 10.88 -15.06
C PRO A 38 -10.62 10.21 -13.77
N GLN A 39 -11.49 9.21 -13.90
CA GLN A 39 -12.04 8.46 -12.76
C GLN A 39 -10.95 7.63 -12.06
N PHE A 40 -10.12 6.90 -12.80
CA PHE A 40 -9.02 6.12 -12.21
C PHE A 40 -7.96 7.03 -11.59
N LEU A 41 -7.60 8.11 -12.27
CA LEU A 41 -6.61 9.06 -11.74
C LEU A 41 -7.11 9.76 -10.47
N ALA A 42 -8.40 10.08 -10.37
CA ALA A 42 -8.98 10.61 -9.14
C ALA A 42 -8.84 9.62 -7.97
N ILE A 43 -9.09 8.33 -8.21
CA ILE A 43 -8.87 7.26 -7.21
C ILE A 43 -7.40 7.25 -6.77
N MET A 44 -6.47 7.27 -7.74
CA MET A 44 -5.04 7.21 -7.45
C MET A 44 -4.53 8.45 -6.70
N TRP A 45 -5.05 9.64 -7.00
CA TRP A 45 -4.76 10.86 -6.24
C TRP A 45 -5.22 10.76 -4.78
N VAL A 46 -6.41 10.20 -4.53
CA VAL A 46 -6.90 9.96 -3.16
C VAL A 46 -6.00 8.98 -2.43
N VAL A 47 -5.62 7.87 -3.07
CA VAL A 47 -4.71 6.87 -2.50
C VAL A 47 -3.35 7.49 -2.17
N TRP A 48 -2.79 8.28 -3.09
CA TRP A 48 -1.54 8.98 -2.86
C TRP A 48 -1.63 9.97 -1.68
N PHE A 49 -2.73 10.71 -1.56
CA PHE A 49 -2.95 11.60 -0.42
C PHE A 49 -3.01 10.83 0.91
N LEU A 50 -3.57 9.62 0.93
CA LEU A 50 -3.60 8.74 2.11
C LEU A 50 -2.23 8.15 2.46
N ALA A 51 -1.30 8.04 1.50
CA ALA A 51 0.06 7.56 1.76
C ALA A 51 0.80 8.47 2.74
N ILE A 52 0.59 9.79 2.69
CA ILE A 52 1.23 10.78 3.57
C ILE A 52 0.88 10.54 5.06
N PRO A 53 -0.39 10.59 5.50
CA PRO A 53 -0.73 10.36 6.91
C PRO A 53 -0.46 8.91 7.36
N SER A 54 -0.46 7.95 6.43
CA SER A 54 -0.03 6.57 6.70
C SER A 54 1.45 6.54 7.06
N PHE A 55 2.31 7.09 6.19
CA PHE A 55 3.75 7.21 6.43
C PHE A 55 4.05 7.97 7.72
N MET A 56 3.41 9.12 7.96
CA MET A 56 3.62 9.88 9.20
C MET A 56 3.26 9.08 10.46
N SER A 57 2.24 8.23 10.38
CA SER A 57 1.88 7.34 11.49
C SER A 57 2.93 6.25 11.69
N TYR A 58 3.42 5.62 10.62
CA TYR A 58 4.47 4.61 10.72
C TYR A 58 5.82 5.17 11.16
N HIS A 59 6.22 6.34 10.67
CA HIS A 59 7.43 7.03 11.07
C HIS A 59 7.44 7.37 12.58
N LYS A 60 6.28 7.74 13.12
CA LYS A 60 6.11 8.01 14.57
C LYS A 60 5.95 6.73 15.41
N SER A 61 5.87 5.57 14.77
CA SER A 61 5.83 4.29 15.48
C SER A 61 7.24 3.73 15.64
N ASP A 62 7.46 3.01 16.74
CA ASP A 62 8.76 2.41 17.06
C ASP A 62 8.93 1.11 16.26
N LEU A 63 9.13 1.28 14.94
CA LEU A 63 9.29 0.17 14.02
C LEU A 63 10.66 -0.47 14.15
N GLU A 64 10.70 -1.79 13.99
CA GLU A 64 11.92 -2.52 13.69
C GLU A 64 12.54 -2.02 12.39
N ARG A 65 13.83 -1.65 12.44
CA ARG A 65 14.58 -1.07 11.31
C ARG A 65 13.83 0.14 10.69
N PRO A 66 13.60 1.22 11.46
CA PRO A 66 12.77 2.34 11.01
C PRO A 66 13.35 3.05 9.77
N LYS A 67 14.67 2.99 9.60
CA LYS A 67 15.35 3.51 8.40
C LYS A 67 14.83 2.93 7.08
N LEU A 68 14.35 1.67 7.04
CA LEU A 68 13.78 1.12 5.81
C LEU A 68 12.45 1.80 5.45
N MET A 69 11.63 2.15 6.45
CA MET A 69 10.43 2.95 6.23
C MET A 69 10.79 4.30 5.61
N ASP A 70 11.74 5.02 6.21
CA ASP A 70 12.09 6.37 5.78
C ASP A 70 12.76 6.39 4.39
N TYR A 71 13.73 5.51 4.16
CA TYR A 71 14.49 5.48 2.91
C TYR A 71 13.68 4.98 1.71
N PHE A 72 12.64 4.18 1.91
CA PHE A 72 11.86 3.63 0.80
C PHE A 72 10.48 4.27 0.65
N ALA A 73 9.80 4.65 1.74
CA ALA A 73 8.48 5.29 1.64
C ALA A 73 8.58 6.71 1.08
N ILE A 74 9.58 7.51 1.48
CA ILE A 74 9.72 8.88 0.99
C ILE A 74 9.96 8.90 -0.53
N PRO A 75 10.92 8.14 -1.10
CA PRO A 75 11.07 8.06 -2.54
C PRO A 75 9.84 7.47 -3.24
N ALA A 76 9.16 6.47 -2.66
CA ALA A 76 7.92 5.93 -3.23
C ALA A 76 6.86 7.03 -3.41
N ILE A 77 6.63 7.85 -2.37
CA ILE A 77 5.67 8.97 -2.41
C ILE A 77 6.08 10.01 -3.46
N ILE A 78 7.37 10.36 -3.54
CA ILE A 78 7.87 11.34 -4.51
C ILE A 78 7.76 10.82 -5.95
N ILE A 79 8.19 9.58 -6.21
CA ILE A 79 8.15 8.96 -7.54
C ILE A 79 6.70 8.83 -8.01
N THR A 80 5.81 8.31 -7.17
CA THR A 80 4.39 8.19 -7.50
C THR A 80 3.72 9.53 -7.73
N PHE A 81 4.13 10.60 -7.03
CA PHE A 81 3.63 11.95 -7.28
C PHE A 81 3.96 12.44 -8.70
N PHE A 82 5.22 12.31 -9.13
CA PHE A 82 5.61 12.69 -10.48
C PHE A 82 4.93 11.82 -11.55
N GLY A 83 4.80 10.52 -11.29
CA GLY A 83 4.05 9.64 -12.17
C GLY A 83 2.57 10.04 -12.29
N LEU A 84 1.93 10.46 -11.19
CA LEU A 84 0.55 10.95 -11.20
C LEU A 84 0.38 12.27 -11.97
N ILE A 85 1.35 13.19 -11.87
CA ILE A 85 1.34 14.42 -12.67
C ILE A 85 1.38 14.05 -14.16
N LEU A 86 2.32 13.21 -14.59
CA LEU A 86 2.46 12.80 -15.99
C LEU A 86 1.21 12.05 -16.49
N ALA A 87 0.68 11.12 -15.70
CA ALA A 87 -0.53 10.40 -16.04
C ALA A 87 -1.75 11.34 -16.14
N SER A 88 -1.82 12.38 -15.30
CA SER A 88 -2.86 13.42 -15.37
C SER A 88 -2.75 14.31 -16.60
N LEU A 89 -1.57 14.38 -17.24
CA LEU A 89 -1.38 15.02 -18.54
C LEU A 89 -1.67 14.07 -19.72
N GLY A 90 -2.10 12.82 -19.43
CA GLY A 90 -2.39 11.80 -20.43
C GLY A 90 -1.18 10.98 -20.88
N ASP A 91 -0.02 11.13 -20.24
CA ASP A 91 1.19 10.39 -20.59
C ASP A 91 1.22 9.02 -19.88
N PHE A 92 1.26 7.94 -20.67
CA PHE A 92 1.33 6.58 -20.15
C PHE A 92 2.62 6.29 -19.38
N LEU A 93 3.71 7.01 -19.67
CA LEU A 93 4.95 6.96 -18.87
C LEU A 93 4.67 7.28 -17.39
N GLY A 94 3.65 8.10 -17.11
CA GLY A 94 3.20 8.35 -15.74
C GLY A 94 2.77 7.08 -15.00
N ILE A 95 2.09 6.16 -15.68
CA ILE A 95 1.67 4.86 -15.11
C ILE A 95 2.90 3.98 -14.80
N GLU A 96 3.88 3.96 -15.69
CA GLU A 96 5.13 3.22 -15.49
C GLU A 96 5.94 3.76 -14.30
N ILE A 97 6.00 5.09 -14.16
CA ILE A 97 6.65 5.74 -13.01
C ILE A 97 5.90 5.44 -11.71
N ILE A 98 4.56 5.47 -11.72
CA ILE A 98 3.76 5.05 -10.56
C ILE A 98 4.12 3.61 -10.16
N LEU A 99 4.16 2.69 -11.13
CA LEU A 99 4.52 1.29 -10.91
C LEU A 99 5.91 1.16 -10.27
N LEU A 100 6.90 1.90 -10.77
CA LEU A 100 8.24 1.95 -10.18
C LEU A 100 8.20 2.41 -8.72
N GLY A 101 7.42 3.44 -8.39
CA GLY A 101 7.25 3.88 -7.01
C GLY A 101 6.66 2.80 -6.11
N TYR A 102 5.64 2.07 -6.59
CA TYR A 102 5.03 0.95 -5.84
C TYR A 102 6.00 -0.20 -5.55
N THR A 103 7.06 -0.40 -6.35
CA THR A 103 8.06 -1.46 -6.07
C THR A 103 8.85 -1.22 -4.78
N LEU A 104 8.90 0.02 -4.30
CA LEU A 104 9.58 0.38 -3.06
C LEU A 104 8.71 0.13 -1.82
N GLU A 105 7.39 0.05 -1.97
CA GLU A 105 6.46 -0.12 -0.85
C GLU A 105 6.69 -1.43 -0.07
N PRO A 106 6.86 -2.60 -0.70
CA PRO A 106 7.16 -3.83 0.04
C PRO A 106 8.46 -3.72 0.85
N VAL A 107 9.45 -2.98 0.35
CA VAL A 107 10.72 -2.78 1.07
C VAL A 107 10.52 -1.94 2.33
N ALA A 108 9.75 -0.85 2.24
CA ALA A 108 9.32 -0.08 3.42
C ALA A 108 8.46 -0.95 4.37
N GLY A 109 7.62 -1.82 3.81
CA GLY A 109 6.77 -2.77 4.51
C GLY A 109 7.53 -3.80 5.35
N ILE A 110 8.82 -4.04 5.09
CA ILE A 110 9.67 -4.92 5.90
C ILE A 110 9.71 -4.45 7.36
N SER A 111 9.80 -3.13 7.61
CA SER A 111 9.82 -2.59 8.97
C SER A 111 8.52 -2.90 9.72
N ILE A 112 7.38 -2.74 9.04
CA ILE A 112 6.06 -3.06 9.61
C ILE A 112 5.96 -4.56 9.86
N TYR A 113 6.39 -5.41 8.93
CA TYR A 113 6.42 -6.86 9.08
C TYR A 113 7.24 -7.29 10.29
N LEU A 114 8.50 -6.83 10.39
CA LEU A 114 9.41 -7.18 11.49
C LEU A 114 8.86 -6.75 12.86
N THR A 115 8.14 -5.64 12.91
CA THR A 115 7.48 -5.14 14.11
C THR A 115 6.25 -5.99 14.46
N THR A 116 5.39 -6.23 13.47
CA THR A 116 4.08 -6.85 13.68
C THR A 116 4.14 -8.37 13.84
N LYS A 117 5.15 -9.05 13.28
CA LYS A 117 5.35 -10.50 13.45
C LYS A 117 5.57 -10.91 14.90
N LYS A 118 6.04 -9.99 15.76
CA LYS A 118 6.18 -10.19 17.21
C LYS A 118 4.81 -10.33 17.91
N PHE A 119 3.75 -9.79 17.31
CA PHE A 119 2.38 -9.86 17.84
C PHE A 119 1.55 -10.97 17.19
N SER A 120 1.68 -11.14 15.86
CA SER A 120 1.02 -12.20 15.09
C SER A 120 1.82 -12.50 13.83
N TYR A 121 2.50 -13.65 13.81
CA TYR A 121 3.27 -14.08 12.65
C TYR A 121 2.39 -14.28 11.41
N VAL A 122 1.23 -14.93 11.57
CA VAL A 122 0.31 -15.23 10.46
C VAL A 122 -0.22 -13.94 9.84
N ASN A 123 -0.81 -13.04 10.64
CA ASN A 123 -1.42 -11.82 10.10
C ASN A 123 -0.37 -10.86 9.51
N SER A 124 0.82 -10.80 10.13
CA SER A 124 1.94 -10.05 9.61
C SER A 124 2.45 -10.61 8.27
N SER A 125 2.51 -11.94 8.13
CA SER A 125 2.90 -12.60 6.89
C SER A 125 1.88 -12.40 5.78
N LEU A 126 0.58 -12.50 6.08
CA LEU A 126 -0.50 -12.21 5.14
C LEU A 126 -0.44 -10.76 4.65
N PHE A 127 -0.24 -9.81 5.56
CA PHE A 127 -0.06 -8.40 5.22
C PHE A 127 1.14 -8.21 4.28
N PHE A 128 2.31 -8.71 4.66
CA PHE A 128 3.56 -8.48 3.93
C PHE A 128 3.57 -9.18 2.56
N TRP A 129 3.29 -10.49 2.52
CA TRP A 129 3.30 -11.24 1.27
C TRP A 129 2.13 -10.86 0.37
N GLY A 130 0.97 -10.49 0.94
CA GLY A 130 -0.11 -9.89 0.19
C GLY A 130 0.34 -8.61 -0.51
N ALA A 131 1.07 -7.72 0.18
CA ALA A 131 1.64 -6.51 -0.43
C ALA A 131 2.66 -6.84 -1.54
N VAL A 132 3.54 -7.82 -1.33
CA VAL A 132 4.50 -8.27 -2.37
C VAL A 132 3.76 -8.78 -3.61
N VAL A 133 2.75 -9.64 -3.44
CA VAL A 133 1.96 -10.18 -4.56
C VAL A 133 1.15 -9.09 -5.26
N PHE A 134 0.56 -8.17 -4.50
CA PHE A 134 -0.12 -6.99 -5.03
C PHE A 134 0.80 -6.21 -5.98
N THR A 135 1.97 -5.82 -5.50
CA THR A 135 2.94 -5.03 -6.25
C THR A 135 3.49 -5.80 -7.46
N ALA A 136 3.87 -7.07 -7.28
CA ALA A 136 4.36 -7.92 -8.36
C ALA A 136 3.27 -8.23 -9.42
N GLY A 137 2.00 -8.15 -9.04
CA GLY A 137 0.85 -8.32 -9.92
C GLY A 137 0.50 -7.08 -10.76
N LEU A 138 0.90 -5.87 -10.34
CA LEU A 138 0.57 -4.63 -11.07
C LEU A 138 1.06 -4.63 -12.54
N PRO A 139 2.29 -5.06 -12.87
CA PRO A 139 2.73 -5.14 -14.28
C PRO A 139 1.92 -6.17 -15.10
N LEU A 140 1.30 -7.15 -14.44
CA LEU A 140 0.58 -8.24 -15.11
C LEU A 140 -0.74 -7.79 -15.75
N TYR A 141 -1.21 -6.57 -15.47
CA TYR A 141 -2.28 -5.94 -16.24
C TYR A 141 -1.96 -5.78 -17.73
N LEU A 142 -0.67 -5.69 -18.09
CA LEU A 142 -0.24 -5.63 -19.49
C LEU A 142 -0.50 -6.92 -20.28
N VAL A 143 -0.68 -8.04 -19.56
CA VAL A 143 -0.91 -9.38 -20.13
C VAL A 143 -2.23 -9.99 -19.64
N ASN A 144 -3.20 -9.16 -19.23
CA ASN A 144 -4.53 -9.57 -18.76
C ASN A 144 -4.52 -10.53 -17.54
N LEU A 145 -3.53 -10.38 -16.66
CA LEU A 145 -3.42 -11.13 -15.41
C LEU A 145 -3.53 -10.19 -14.19
N GLY A 146 -4.32 -9.12 -14.30
CA GLY A 146 -4.55 -8.12 -13.24
C GLY A 146 -5.16 -8.71 -11.96
N ILE A 147 -5.87 -9.83 -12.08
CA ILE A 147 -6.40 -10.61 -10.96
C ILE A 147 -5.35 -10.97 -9.89
N VAL A 148 -4.07 -11.10 -10.27
CA VAL A 148 -2.98 -11.37 -9.31
C VAL A 148 -2.80 -10.20 -8.33
N SER A 149 -2.85 -8.97 -8.83
CA SER A 149 -2.72 -7.78 -7.98
C SER A 149 -3.93 -7.65 -7.04
N ILE A 150 -5.13 -7.89 -7.56
CA ILE A 150 -6.39 -7.91 -6.80
C ILE A 150 -6.32 -8.93 -5.66
N ALA A 151 -5.91 -10.18 -5.96
CA ALA A 151 -5.79 -11.23 -4.95
C ALA A 151 -4.75 -10.87 -3.87
N GLY A 152 -3.60 -10.31 -4.27
CA GLY A 152 -2.60 -9.80 -3.34
C GLY A 152 -3.14 -8.74 -2.39
N ASP A 153 -3.91 -7.78 -2.92
CA ASP A 153 -4.50 -6.69 -2.13
C ASP A 153 -5.54 -7.22 -1.12
N ILE A 154 -6.37 -8.20 -1.52
CA ILE A 154 -7.30 -8.89 -0.62
C ILE A 154 -6.56 -9.61 0.51
N VAL A 155 -5.52 -10.39 0.19
CA VAL A 155 -4.70 -11.11 1.20
C VAL A 155 -4.05 -10.12 2.16
N LYS A 156 -3.51 -9.01 1.64
CA LYS A 156 -2.95 -7.93 2.44
C LYS A 156 -3.99 -7.37 3.41
N MET A 157 -5.21 -7.08 2.94
CA MET A 157 -6.31 -6.58 3.77
C MET A 157 -6.69 -7.54 4.89
N VAL A 158 -6.81 -8.85 4.60
CA VAL A 158 -7.08 -9.87 5.63
C VAL A 158 -5.99 -9.82 6.72
N GLY A 159 -4.72 -9.70 6.32
CA GLY A 159 -3.61 -9.51 7.24
C GLY A 159 -3.76 -8.25 8.12
N ILE A 160 -4.10 -7.10 7.53
CA ILE A 160 -4.30 -5.85 8.27
C ILE A 160 -5.46 -5.98 9.27
N VAL A 161 -6.60 -6.52 8.84
CA VAL A 161 -7.76 -6.75 9.71
C VAL A 161 -7.38 -7.65 10.89
N GLY A 162 -6.69 -8.76 10.63
CA GLY A 162 -6.22 -9.66 11.68
C GLY A 162 -5.21 -9.00 12.64
N LEU A 163 -4.37 -8.08 12.16
CA LEU A 163 -3.50 -7.28 13.03
C LEU A 163 -4.32 -6.31 13.88
N LEU A 164 -5.28 -5.60 13.29
CA LEU A 164 -6.13 -4.64 14.02
C LEU A 164 -6.99 -5.31 15.10
N MET A 165 -7.46 -6.54 14.87
CA MET A 165 -8.24 -7.31 15.85
C MET A 165 -7.41 -7.87 17.01
N ASN A 166 -6.08 -7.88 16.91
CA ASN A 166 -5.23 -8.46 17.95
C ASN A 166 -5.12 -7.53 19.19
N SER A 167 -5.60 -8.01 20.33
CA SER A 167 -5.62 -7.27 21.60
C SER A 167 -4.25 -6.77 22.07
N ARG A 168 -3.14 -7.41 21.67
CA ARG A 168 -1.77 -6.97 22.02
C ARG A 168 -1.37 -5.66 21.35
N LEU A 169 -1.94 -5.35 20.18
CA LEU A 169 -1.80 -4.05 19.51
C LEU A 169 -2.68 -2.97 20.16
N MET A 170 -3.75 -3.37 20.86
CA MET A 170 -4.69 -2.48 21.55
C MET A 170 -4.36 -2.22 23.02
N ALA A 171 -3.51 -3.03 23.64
CA ALA A 171 -3.07 -2.83 25.02
C ALA A 171 -2.15 -1.59 25.11
N GLU A 172 -2.77 -0.45 25.39
CA GLU A 172 -2.11 0.75 25.92
C GLU A 172 -1.47 0.39 27.27
N ALA A 173 -0.26 0.91 27.52
CA ALA A 173 0.31 0.89 28.85
C ALA A 173 -0.66 1.64 29.77
N LYS A 174 -1.22 0.91 30.75
CA LYS A 174 -1.83 1.54 31.93
C LYS A 174 -0.79 2.36 32.66
#